data_AF-E8R3P0-F1
#
_entry.id   AF-E8R3P0-F1
#
_cell.length_a   1.000
_cell.length_b   1.000
_cell.length_c   1.000
_cell.angle_alpha   90.00
_cell.angle_beta   90.00
_cell.angle_gamma   90.00
#
_symmetry.space_group_name_H-M   'P 1'
#
loop_
_entity.id
_entity.type
_entity.pdbx_description
1 polymer ?
#
loop_
_entity_poly.entity_id
_entity_poly.type
_entity_poly.pdbx_seq_one_letter_code
_entity_poly.pdbx_strand_id
1 'polypeptide(L)'
;MTVTRASKSILLSLISLGGLAVVPLTTHAEIFSSFQGVTPGAPDNPIPRSALSVWETTVVEYRPAPGVGAAFTSPTTGFGSLGDLYSPVTRPDGPNIPFDRRFHPEPGTSPPFHPGGPFNGNIFDLTDNYGFIGIDQPGSITLGFGVAIINGPGHDFAVFENGFQFGGPHSLFAELAYVEVSTDGLNFARFASISLNTAPTATAGTFQGYDVRNIYNLAGKHATNWGTPFDLEELTSHPLTQAGLLDLMNVRFVRLVDVVGSGELLDNSGNPVPGIARDSEGRPILDNWVTFNSGGFDYLGLPTGAVGVVHFRPLDDAIPEPSGLFLAAIAVAAMARRIVQRRHRG
;
A
#
# COMPACT_ATOMS: atom_id res chain seq x y z
N MET A 1 44.82 -42.65 -35.91
CA MET A 1 43.36 -42.46 -35.89
C MET A 1 43.03 -41.77 -34.58
N THR A 2 43.17 -40.46 -34.42
CA THR A 2 42.36 -39.38 -35.04
C THR A 2 40.88 -39.75 -34.90
N VAL A 3 40.05 -39.04 -34.12
CA VAL A 3 39.64 -37.64 -34.37
C VAL A 3 39.23 -36.93 -33.07
N THR A 4 39.86 -35.80 -32.82
CA THR A 4 39.44 -34.70 -31.94
C THR A 4 38.22 -34.00 -32.57
N ARG A 5 37.13 -33.79 -31.83
CA ARG A 5 36.02 -32.91 -32.28
C ARG A 5 35.89 -31.74 -31.32
N ALA A 6 36.36 -30.59 -31.79
CA ALA A 6 36.03 -29.28 -31.26
C ALA A 6 34.54 -28.97 -31.53
N SER A 7 33.85 -28.43 -30.53
CA SER A 7 32.56 -27.78 -30.71
C SER A 7 32.68 -26.34 -30.24
N LYS A 8 32.33 -25.44 -31.16
CA LYS A 8 32.50 -23.98 -31.12
C LYS A 8 31.68 -23.34 -29.99
N SER A 9 32.32 -22.45 -29.24
CA SER A 9 31.66 -21.47 -28.37
C SER A 9 30.87 -20.48 -29.22
N ILE A 10 29.56 -20.43 -29.03
CA ILE A 10 28.73 -19.32 -29.50
C ILE A 10 28.70 -18.31 -28.35
N LEU A 11 29.48 -17.24 -28.49
CA LEU A 11 29.34 -16.03 -27.68
C LEU A 11 28.00 -15.39 -28.06
N LEU A 12 27.03 -15.41 -27.13
CA LEU A 12 25.87 -14.54 -27.21
C LEU A 12 26.21 -13.25 -26.44
N SER A 13 26.45 -12.18 -27.19
CA SER A 13 26.67 -10.84 -26.67
C SER A 13 25.38 -10.31 -26.04
N LEU A 14 25.25 -10.42 -24.71
CA LEU A 14 24.28 -9.64 -23.97
C LEU A 14 24.87 -8.25 -23.74
N ILE A 15 24.35 -7.29 -24.50
CA ILE A 15 24.52 -5.87 -24.29
C ILE A 15 23.94 -5.55 -22.91
N SER A 16 24.82 -5.40 -21.91
CA SER A 16 24.51 -4.81 -20.62
C SER A 16 24.31 -3.31 -20.84
N LEU A 17 23.04 -2.89 -20.96
CA LEU A 17 22.64 -1.50 -20.89
C LEU A 17 21.93 -1.29 -19.55
N GLY A 18 22.44 -0.34 -18.77
CA GLY A 18 21.77 0.19 -17.58
C GLY A 18 22.18 -0.50 -16.29
N GLY A 19 23.20 0.05 -15.64
CA GLY A 19 23.46 -0.27 -14.24
C GLY A 19 22.22 0.06 -13.42
N LEU A 20 21.61 -0.96 -12.81
CA LEU A 20 20.79 -0.72 -11.63
C LEU A 20 21.70 -0.05 -10.61
N ALA A 21 21.42 1.21 -10.31
CA ALA A 21 21.87 1.79 -9.06
C ALA A 21 21.25 0.94 -7.95
N VAL A 22 22.02 0.00 -7.41
CA VAL A 22 21.73 -0.62 -6.13
C VAL A 22 21.84 0.52 -5.12
N VAL A 23 20.72 1.15 -4.82
CA VAL A 23 20.62 2.01 -3.64
C VAL A 23 20.97 1.09 -2.46
N PRO A 24 21.98 1.42 -1.65
CA PRO A 24 22.25 0.62 -0.48
C PRO A 24 21.02 0.73 0.41
N LEU A 25 20.29 -0.37 0.54
CA LEU A 25 19.28 -0.51 1.56
C LEU A 25 19.95 -0.21 2.89
N THR A 26 19.49 0.83 3.57
CA THR A 26 19.74 0.97 4.99
C THR A 26 19.28 -0.33 5.62
N THR A 27 20.24 -1.10 6.13
CA THR A 27 19.94 -2.21 7.03
C THR A 27 19.19 -1.58 8.18
N HIS A 28 17.86 -1.71 8.20
CA HIS A 28 17.02 -1.26 9.31
C HIS A 28 17.32 -2.18 10.49
N ALA A 29 18.45 -1.91 11.15
CA ALA A 29 18.82 -2.47 12.44
C ALA A 29 18.10 -1.73 13.59
N GLU A 30 17.16 -0.84 13.25
CA GLU A 30 16.42 0.01 14.18
C GLU A 30 15.05 -0.59 14.50
N ILE A 31 14.61 -0.37 15.74
CA ILE A 31 13.30 -0.78 16.24
C ILE A 31 12.27 0.20 15.68
N PHE A 32 11.32 -0.27 14.88
CA PHE A 32 10.20 0.57 14.42
C PHE A 32 9.25 0.90 15.58
N SER A 33 8.38 1.88 15.38
CA SER A 33 7.50 2.37 16.43
C SER A 33 6.52 1.31 16.94
N SER A 34 6.15 1.46 18.21
CA SER A 34 4.99 0.77 18.81
C SER A 34 3.69 1.32 18.21
N PHE A 35 2.60 0.56 18.32
CA PHE A 35 1.30 0.88 17.71
C PHE A 35 0.63 2.18 18.21
N GLN A 36 1.18 2.86 19.21
CA GLN A 36 0.69 4.13 19.75
C GLN A 36 1.81 4.89 20.49
N GLY A 37 1.63 6.20 20.65
CA GLY A 37 2.53 7.04 21.42
C GLY A 37 3.89 7.26 20.75
N VAL A 38 4.91 7.56 21.54
CA VAL A 38 6.27 7.83 21.05
C VAL A 38 7.20 6.71 21.50
N THR A 39 7.82 6.05 20.54
CA THR A 39 8.94 5.14 20.69
C THR A 39 10.22 5.92 20.41
N PRO A 40 11.08 6.16 21.42
CA PRO A 40 12.31 6.93 21.24
C PRO A 40 13.21 6.32 20.16
N GLY A 41 13.61 7.14 19.19
CA GLY A 41 14.47 6.71 18.09
C GLY A 41 13.77 5.97 16.96
N ALA A 42 12.48 5.65 17.08
CA ALA A 42 11.73 5.04 15.98
C ALA A 42 11.50 6.06 14.85
N PRO A 43 11.72 5.69 13.58
CA PRO A 43 11.55 6.60 12.44
C PRO A 43 10.07 6.93 12.18
N ASP A 44 9.14 6.06 12.57
CA ASP A 44 7.74 6.04 12.13
C ASP A 44 6.74 6.16 13.28
N ASN A 45 7.00 7.06 14.24
CA ASN A 45 6.08 7.28 15.34
C ASN A 45 4.68 7.70 14.84
N PRO A 46 3.59 7.08 15.34
CA PRO A 46 2.26 7.29 14.80
C PRO A 46 1.75 8.72 14.98
N ILE A 47 0.94 9.14 14.01
CA ILE A 47 0.28 10.46 14.04
C ILE A 47 -1.13 10.31 14.61
N PRO A 48 -1.50 11.04 15.67
CA PRO A 48 -2.86 10.93 16.21
C PRO A 48 -3.86 11.55 15.25
N ARG A 49 -5.03 10.91 15.06
CA ARG A 49 -6.12 11.43 14.21
C ARG A 49 -6.50 12.87 14.55
N SER A 50 -6.43 13.24 15.83
CA SER A 50 -6.74 14.60 16.32
C SER A 50 -5.77 15.69 15.86
N ALA A 51 -4.60 15.33 15.31
CA ALA A 51 -3.65 16.28 14.75
C ALA A 51 -3.95 16.65 13.28
N LEU A 52 -4.91 15.97 12.63
CA LEU A 52 -5.17 16.09 11.21
C LEU A 52 -6.55 16.71 10.96
N SER A 53 -6.61 17.63 9.98
CA SER A 53 -7.82 18.33 9.59
C SER A 53 -8.16 18.19 8.10
N VAL A 54 -7.22 17.66 7.31
CA VAL A 54 -7.38 17.43 5.87
C VAL A 54 -7.39 15.94 5.61
N TRP A 55 -8.39 15.49 4.85
CA TRP A 55 -8.66 14.09 4.55
C TRP A 55 -8.93 13.93 3.07
N GLU A 56 -8.94 12.69 2.59
CA GLU A 56 -9.41 12.39 1.24
C GLU A 56 -10.87 12.85 1.03
N THR A 57 -11.20 13.22 -0.19
CA THR A 57 -12.52 13.78 -0.53
C THR A 57 -13.28 12.91 -1.52
N THR A 58 -12.64 11.91 -2.11
CA THR A 58 -13.25 11.11 -3.18
C THR A 58 -12.67 9.70 -3.21
N VAL A 59 -13.55 8.71 -3.39
CA VAL A 59 -13.16 7.36 -3.81
C VAL A 59 -13.12 7.37 -5.33
N VAL A 60 -11.93 7.31 -5.91
CA VAL A 60 -11.70 7.36 -7.37
C VAL A 60 -11.97 5.99 -7.98
N GLU A 61 -11.46 4.96 -7.32
CA GLU A 61 -11.63 3.57 -7.74
C GLU A 61 -11.65 2.67 -6.52
N TYR A 62 -12.55 1.71 -6.50
CA TYR A 62 -12.64 0.68 -5.47
C TYR A 62 -12.76 -0.68 -6.13
N ARG A 63 -11.78 -1.54 -5.87
CA ARG A 63 -11.69 -2.91 -6.37
C ARG A 63 -11.48 -3.82 -5.17
N PRO A 64 -12.52 -4.15 -4.39
CA PRO A 64 -12.36 -5.06 -3.27
C PRO A 64 -11.90 -6.44 -3.78
N ALA A 65 -11.29 -7.23 -2.89
CA ALA A 65 -11.14 -8.65 -3.15
C ALA A 65 -12.53 -9.27 -3.46
N PRO A 66 -12.58 -10.38 -4.22
CA PRO A 66 -13.81 -11.17 -4.35
C PRO A 66 -14.36 -11.48 -2.96
N GLY A 67 -15.67 -11.61 -2.76
CA GLY A 67 -16.24 -12.11 -1.49
C GLY A 67 -16.52 -11.10 -0.38
N VAL A 68 -16.19 -9.82 -0.56
CA VAL A 68 -16.50 -8.77 0.42
C VAL A 68 -17.99 -8.70 0.74
N GLY A 69 -18.31 -8.80 2.03
CA GLY A 69 -19.69 -8.80 2.51
C GLY A 69 -20.42 -7.49 2.17
N ALA A 70 -21.73 -7.56 1.91
CA ALA A 70 -22.54 -6.41 1.47
C ALA A 70 -22.54 -5.21 2.44
N ALA A 71 -22.14 -5.40 3.70
CA ALA A 71 -21.98 -4.31 4.68
C ALA A 71 -20.70 -3.48 4.46
N PHE A 72 -19.73 -4.00 3.70
CA PHE A 72 -18.39 -3.44 3.48
C PHE A 72 -18.14 -3.07 2.01
N THR A 73 -19.20 -2.90 1.22
CA THR A 73 -19.09 -2.53 -0.20
C THR A 73 -19.40 -1.06 -0.47
N SER A 74 -19.48 -0.22 0.57
CA SER A 74 -19.97 1.17 0.47
C SER A 74 -18.93 2.21 0.90
N PRO A 75 -17.69 2.22 0.34
CA PRO A 75 -16.62 3.11 0.81
C PRO A 75 -16.95 4.61 0.66
N THR A 76 -17.91 4.99 -0.17
CA THR A 76 -18.31 6.40 -0.31
C THR A 76 -19.21 6.88 0.83
N THR A 77 -20.02 6.00 1.42
CA THR A 77 -21.08 6.37 2.37
C THR A 77 -21.03 5.60 3.69
N GLY A 78 -20.12 4.64 3.83
CA GLY A 78 -19.98 3.75 4.96
C GLY A 78 -18.68 2.95 4.87
N PHE A 79 -18.69 1.72 5.35
CA PHE A 79 -17.48 0.89 5.38
C PHE A 79 -17.15 0.32 3.99
N GLY A 80 -15.86 0.32 3.68
CA GLY A 80 -15.22 -0.47 2.64
C GLY A 80 -14.25 -1.45 3.29
N SER A 81 -14.13 -2.66 2.79
CA SER A 81 -13.04 -3.56 3.18
C SER A 81 -12.27 -3.97 1.92
N LEU A 82 -10.94 -3.93 1.98
CA LEU A 82 -10.12 -4.31 0.84
C LEU A 82 -10.00 -5.82 0.74
N GLY A 83 -9.98 -6.53 1.86
CA GLY A 83 -10.10 -7.98 1.89
C GLY A 83 -11.53 -8.42 2.19
N ASP A 84 -11.78 -9.69 1.89
CA ASP A 84 -12.63 -10.64 2.62
C ASP A 84 -13.16 -11.67 1.62
N LEU A 85 -12.98 -12.96 1.89
CA LEU A 85 -13.78 -14.01 1.27
C LEU A 85 -14.58 -14.66 2.37
N TYR A 86 -15.77 -14.08 2.61
CA TYR A 86 -16.82 -14.56 3.51
C TYR A 86 -16.66 -16.06 3.81
N SER A 87 -16.09 -16.41 4.97
CA SER A 87 -16.09 -17.81 5.40
C SER A 87 -17.56 -18.19 5.62
N PRO A 88 -18.19 -19.02 4.75
CA PRO A 88 -19.64 -19.21 4.73
C PRO A 88 -20.07 -20.20 5.81
N VAL A 89 -19.39 -20.16 6.94
CA VAL A 89 -19.71 -21.00 8.06
C VAL A 89 -20.58 -20.16 8.97
N THR A 90 -21.90 -20.24 8.75
CA THR A 90 -22.79 -20.35 9.91
C THR A 90 -22.07 -21.24 10.89
N ARG A 91 -21.61 -20.66 12.01
CA ARG A 91 -20.85 -21.32 13.06
C ARG A 91 -21.34 -22.77 13.15
N PRO A 92 -20.56 -23.78 12.75
CA PRO A 92 -21.02 -25.14 12.85
C PRO A 92 -21.36 -25.31 14.32
N ASP A 93 -22.62 -25.60 14.58
CA ASP A 93 -23.06 -26.14 15.87
C ASP A 93 -23.08 -25.14 17.06
N GLY A 94 -23.13 -23.83 16.79
CA GLY A 94 -23.62 -22.83 17.76
C GLY A 94 -22.54 -22.07 18.55
N PRO A 95 -22.95 -21.18 19.48
CA PRO A 95 -22.19 -20.01 19.89
C PRO A 95 -20.94 -20.24 20.77
N ASN A 96 -20.37 -21.46 20.86
CA ASN A 96 -19.18 -21.72 21.68
C ASN A 96 -18.23 -22.84 21.19
N ILE A 97 -18.30 -23.29 19.93
CA ILE A 97 -17.30 -24.26 19.43
C ILE A 97 -16.04 -23.50 18.95
N PRO A 98 -14.82 -23.95 19.30
CA PRO A 98 -13.58 -23.31 18.86
C PRO A 98 -13.51 -23.31 17.34
N PHE A 99 -13.24 -22.14 16.77
CA PHE A 99 -12.89 -21.99 15.37
C PHE A 99 -11.79 -22.99 15.01
N ASP A 100 -11.98 -23.70 13.90
CA ASP A 100 -11.06 -24.74 13.50
C ASP A 100 -9.72 -24.11 13.08
N ARG A 101 -8.64 -24.47 13.78
CA ARG A 101 -7.26 -24.02 13.50
C ARG A 101 -6.83 -24.31 12.07
N ARG A 102 -7.55 -25.18 11.38
CA ARG A 102 -7.42 -25.48 9.97
C ARG A 102 -7.57 -24.26 9.03
N PHE A 103 -8.32 -23.21 9.37
CA PHE A 103 -8.59 -22.12 8.41
C PHE A 103 -7.53 -21.01 8.35
N HIS A 104 -6.45 -21.10 9.13
CA HIS A 104 -5.19 -20.44 8.80
C HIS A 104 -4.19 -21.54 8.51
N PRO A 105 -3.56 -21.60 7.33
CA PRO A 105 -2.45 -22.52 7.16
C PRO A 105 -1.40 -22.17 8.22
N GLU A 106 -0.97 -23.15 9.01
CA GLU A 106 0.31 -22.97 9.71
C GLU A 106 1.37 -22.63 8.64
N PRO A 107 2.34 -21.75 8.94
CA PRO A 107 3.38 -21.39 7.98
C PRO A 107 3.92 -22.62 7.25
N GLY A 108 3.78 -22.66 5.92
CA GLY A 108 4.17 -23.82 5.10
C GLY A 108 3.15 -24.95 4.95
N THR A 109 1.86 -24.75 5.26
CA THR A 109 0.80 -25.75 5.01
C THR A 109 -0.26 -25.25 4.02
N SER A 110 -0.95 -26.16 3.31
CA SER A 110 -2.13 -25.81 2.51
C SER A 110 -3.35 -25.66 3.44
N PRO A 111 -4.19 -24.62 3.29
CA PRO A 111 -5.45 -24.58 4.00
C PRO A 111 -6.33 -25.78 3.57
N PRO A 112 -7.08 -26.41 4.47
CA PRO A 112 -8.01 -27.48 4.13
C PRO A 112 -9.33 -26.87 3.68
N PHE A 113 -9.64 -27.04 2.40
CA PHE A 113 -10.87 -26.53 1.81
C PHE A 113 -12.03 -27.52 2.00
N HIS A 114 -13.22 -26.97 2.24
CA HIS A 114 -14.44 -27.73 2.39
C HIS A 114 -14.90 -28.25 1.02
N PRO A 115 -15.06 -29.57 0.81
CA PRO A 115 -15.60 -30.08 -0.43
C PRO A 115 -17.02 -29.55 -0.66
N GLY A 116 -17.24 -28.88 -1.80
CA GLY A 116 -18.58 -28.43 -2.24
C GLY A 116 -18.98 -26.99 -1.87
N GLY A 117 -18.08 -26.16 -1.31
CA GLY A 117 -18.31 -24.72 -1.15
C GLY A 117 -17.99 -23.91 -2.41
N PRO A 118 -18.40 -22.63 -2.50
CA PRO A 118 -18.04 -21.73 -3.61
C PRO A 118 -16.53 -21.45 -3.72
N PHE A 119 -15.76 -21.82 -2.69
CA PHE A 119 -14.29 -21.70 -2.61
C PHE A 119 -13.58 -23.06 -2.81
N ASN A 120 -14.23 -23.98 -3.52
CA ASN A 120 -13.61 -25.23 -3.97
C ASN A 120 -12.69 -24.91 -5.16
N GLY A 121 -11.51 -24.37 -4.87
CA GLY A 121 -10.50 -23.94 -5.84
C GLY A 121 -9.14 -24.57 -5.54
N ASN A 122 -8.28 -24.62 -6.57
CA ASN A 122 -6.91 -25.04 -6.43
C ASN A 122 -6.07 -23.78 -6.15
N ILE A 123 -5.39 -23.69 -4.99
CA ILE A 123 -4.48 -22.58 -4.66
C ILE A 123 -3.36 -22.38 -5.69
N PHE A 124 -3.14 -23.37 -6.58
CA PHE A 124 -2.19 -23.31 -7.68
C PHE A 124 -2.83 -22.99 -9.04
N ASP A 125 -4.15 -22.75 -9.09
CA ASP A 125 -4.88 -22.36 -10.30
C ASP A 125 -5.06 -20.85 -10.37
N LEU A 126 -4.09 -20.20 -11.01
CA LEU A 126 -4.06 -18.74 -11.25
C LEU A 126 -5.13 -18.27 -12.26
N THR A 127 -5.99 -19.17 -12.74
CA THR A 127 -7.03 -18.88 -13.75
C THR A 127 -8.45 -19.07 -13.22
N ASP A 128 -8.61 -19.26 -11.91
CA ASP A 128 -9.95 -19.38 -11.34
C ASP A 128 -10.72 -18.05 -11.47
N ASN A 129 -12.02 -18.16 -11.72
CA ASN A 129 -12.89 -17.00 -11.94
C ASN A 129 -13.21 -16.23 -10.64
N TYR A 130 -12.74 -16.71 -9.48
CA TYR A 130 -13.11 -16.20 -8.16
C TYR A 130 -11.96 -15.56 -7.38
N GLY A 131 -10.72 -15.58 -7.89
CA GLY A 131 -9.52 -15.06 -7.25
C GLY A 131 -9.33 -15.67 -5.87
N PHE A 132 -8.56 -16.74 -5.77
CA PHE A 132 -8.46 -17.50 -4.52
C PHE A 132 -7.97 -16.64 -3.35
N ILE A 133 -8.87 -16.30 -2.42
CA ILE A 133 -8.59 -15.56 -1.16
C ILE A 133 -7.86 -14.23 -1.40
N GLY A 134 -8.11 -13.59 -2.55
CA GLY A 134 -7.45 -12.33 -2.93
C GLY A 134 -5.96 -12.46 -3.30
N ILE A 135 -5.34 -13.64 -3.27
CA ILE A 135 -3.91 -13.85 -3.61
C ILE A 135 -3.62 -13.42 -5.06
N ASP A 136 -4.51 -13.77 -5.99
CA ASP A 136 -4.35 -13.42 -7.41
C ASP A 136 -4.76 -11.97 -7.71
N GLN A 137 -5.63 -11.41 -6.88
CA GLN A 137 -6.19 -10.08 -7.06
C GLN A 137 -6.46 -9.43 -5.69
N PRO A 138 -5.42 -8.88 -5.03
CA PRO A 138 -5.60 -8.22 -3.75
C PRO A 138 -6.51 -7.01 -3.93
N GLY A 139 -7.36 -6.77 -2.94
CA GLY A 139 -8.25 -5.62 -3.01
C GLY A 139 -7.49 -4.30 -2.96
N SER A 140 -8.08 -3.27 -3.55
CA SER A 140 -7.49 -1.94 -3.57
C SER A 140 -8.54 -0.84 -3.59
N ILE A 141 -8.14 0.32 -3.05
CA ILE A 141 -8.91 1.56 -3.14
C ILE A 141 -7.97 2.69 -3.52
N THR A 142 -8.38 3.50 -4.51
CA THR A 142 -7.69 4.73 -4.90
C THR A 142 -8.50 5.92 -4.41
N LEU A 143 -7.86 6.76 -3.60
CA LEU A 143 -8.45 7.92 -2.95
C LEU A 143 -7.91 9.20 -3.59
N GLY A 144 -8.77 10.18 -3.78
CA GLY A 144 -8.46 11.49 -4.35
C GLY A 144 -8.63 12.61 -3.33
N PHE A 145 -7.87 13.69 -3.52
CA PHE A 145 -7.80 14.80 -2.58
C PHE A 145 -8.15 16.14 -3.24
N GLY A 146 -8.88 16.97 -2.49
CA GLY A 146 -9.15 18.38 -2.81
C GLY A 146 -7.95 19.31 -2.59
N VAL A 147 -6.81 18.75 -2.18
CA VAL A 147 -5.51 19.41 -2.04
C VAL A 147 -4.45 18.61 -2.81
N ALA A 148 -3.28 19.18 -3.03
CA ALA A 148 -2.09 18.41 -3.38
C ALA A 148 -1.32 18.08 -2.11
N ILE A 149 -1.03 16.78 -1.89
CA ILE A 149 -0.09 16.34 -0.87
C ILE A 149 1.31 16.69 -1.38
N ILE A 150 2.13 17.30 -0.53
CA ILE A 150 3.46 17.79 -0.90
C ILE A 150 4.51 17.20 0.02
N ASN A 151 5.70 16.92 -0.52
CA ASN A 151 6.87 16.54 0.27
C ASN A 151 7.34 17.73 1.13
N GLY A 152 7.16 17.63 2.44
CA GLY A 152 7.55 18.60 3.45
C GLY A 152 8.54 18.00 4.46
N PRO A 153 8.87 18.74 5.54
CA PRO A 153 9.78 18.22 6.57
C PRO A 153 9.16 17.05 7.36
N GLY A 154 9.65 15.84 7.14
CA GLY A 154 9.15 14.61 7.77
C GLY A 154 7.85 14.14 7.11
N HIS A 155 7.14 13.21 7.76
CA HIS A 155 5.98 12.55 7.15
C HIS A 155 4.89 13.52 6.66
N ASP A 156 4.34 13.23 5.48
CA ASP A 156 3.45 14.10 4.74
C ASP A 156 1.97 13.71 4.86
N PHE A 157 1.71 12.44 5.17
CA PHE A 157 0.38 11.94 5.43
C PHE A 157 0.44 10.71 6.34
N ALA A 158 -0.72 10.33 6.86
CA ALA A 158 -0.87 9.13 7.68
C ALA A 158 -2.09 8.32 7.27
N VAL A 159 -1.95 7.00 7.26
CA VAL A 159 -3.01 6.05 6.91
C VAL A 159 -3.53 5.36 8.17
N PHE A 160 -4.85 5.39 8.35
CA PHE A 160 -5.55 4.92 9.53
C PHE A 160 -6.36 3.67 9.24
N GLU A 161 -6.40 2.81 10.23
CA GLU A 161 -7.13 1.55 10.26
C GLU A 161 -7.70 1.37 11.70
N ASN A 162 -8.37 0.25 11.99
CA ASN A 162 -9.09 -0.01 13.24
C ASN A 162 -8.41 -1.04 14.17
N GLY A 163 -7.08 -1.21 14.08
CA GLY A 163 -6.31 -2.19 14.82
C GLY A 163 -6.38 -2.01 16.34
N PHE A 164 -6.20 -3.10 17.07
CA PHE A 164 -6.32 -3.12 18.52
C PHE A 164 -5.28 -4.02 19.18
N GLN A 165 -4.88 -3.67 20.41
CA GLN A 165 -3.85 -4.38 21.14
C GLN A 165 -4.27 -5.84 21.38
N PHE A 166 -3.44 -6.78 20.92
CA PHE A 166 -3.68 -8.21 21.05
C PHE A 166 -2.35 -8.96 21.08
N GLY A 167 -2.10 -9.71 22.15
CA GLY A 167 -0.93 -10.59 22.25
C GLY A 167 0.31 -10.04 22.95
N GLY A 168 0.28 -8.82 23.50
CA GLY A 168 1.42 -8.25 24.22
C GLY A 168 1.47 -6.72 24.24
N PRO A 169 2.52 -6.12 24.84
CA PRO A 169 2.69 -4.67 24.96
C PRO A 169 3.03 -3.96 23.64
N HIS A 170 3.54 -4.71 22.65
CA HIS A 170 3.88 -4.21 21.32
C HIS A 170 3.11 -4.94 20.21
N SER A 171 2.16 -5.77 20.62
CA SER A 171 1.44 -6.66 19.72
C SER A 171 0.08 -6.08 19.36
N LEU A 172 -0.22 -6.05 18.07
CA LEU A 172 -1.47 -5.53 17.53
C LEU A 172 -2.14 -6.61 16.68
N PHE A 173 -3.46 -6.73 16.79
CA PHE A 173 -4.25 -7.22 15.67
C PHE A 173 -4.24 -6.12 14.62
N ALA A 174 -3.52 -6.36 13.53
CA ALA A 174 -3.31 -5.44 12.43
C ALA A 174 -3.84 -6.07 11.14
N GLU A 175 -4.53 -5.27 10.34
CA GLU A 175 -4.87 -5.58 8.95
C GLU A 175 -4.10 -4.58 8.06
N LEU A 176 -3.17 -5.10 7.27
CA LEU A 176 -2.12 -4.32 6.64
C LEU A 176 -2.46 -3.96 5.20
N ALA A 177 -1.99 -2.79 4.75
CA ALA A 177 -2.04 -2.41 3.34
C ALA A 177 -0.70 -1.83 2.87
N TYR A 178 -0.33 -2.15 1.63
CA TYR A 178 0.65 -1.36 0.90
C TYR A 178 0.08 0.03 0.61
N VAL A 179 0.97 1.01 0.60
CA VAL A 179 0.63 2.39 0.26
C VAL A 179 1.36 2.77 -1.02
N GLU A 180 0.60 3.35 -1.95
CA GLU A 180 1.11 3.87 -3.20
C GLU A 180 0.60 5.30 -3.42
N VAL A 181 1.41 6.14 -4.08
CA VAL A 181 1.05 7.53 -4.39
C VAL A 181 1.19 7.81 -5.88
N SER A 182 0.37 8.75 -6.36
CA SER A 182 0.37 9.16 -7.76
C SER A 182 0.01 10.64 -7.92
N THR A 183 0.60 11.27 -8.93
CA THR A 183 0.21 12.62 -9.40
C THR A 183 -0.96 12.56 -10.38
N ASP A 184 -1.03 11.54 -11.23
CA ASP A 184 -1.93 11.47 -12.39
C ASP A 184 -3.03 10.41 -12.27
N GLY A 185 -2.97 9.55 -11.24
CA GLY A 185 -3.93 8.48 -11.03
C GLY A 185 -3.70 7.27 -11.94
N LEU A 186 -2.57 7.23 -12.65
CA LEU A 186 -2.18 6.15 -13.57
C LEU A 186 -0.85 5.52 -13.14
N ASN A 187 0.14 6.35 -12.81
CA ASN A 187 1.48 5.93 -12.42
C ASN A 187 1.60 5.97 -10.89
N PHE A 188 1.64 4.80 -10.26
CA PHE A 188 1.70 4.67 -8.80
C PHE A 188 3.10 4.24 -8.34
N ALA A 189 3.69 4.99 -7.42
CA ALA A 189 4.90 4.60 -6.71
C ALA A 189 4.54 4.02 -5.36
N ARG A 190 5.00 2.79 -5.08
CA ARG A 190 4.80 2.10 -3.81
C ARG A 190 5.93 2.44 -2.84
N PHE A 191 5.60 2.68 -1.58
CA PHE A 191 6.59 2.80 -0.51
C PHE A 191 7.29 1.46 -0.26
N ALA A 192 8.61 1.50 -0.08
CA ALA A 192 9.36 0.32 0.31
C ALA A 192 8.98 -0.08 1.74
N SER A 193 8.44 -1.29 1.91
CA SER A 193 7.98 -1.82 3.20
C SER A 193 8.95 -2.84 3.77
N ILE A 194 8.95 -3.01 5.09
CA ILE A 194 9.72 -4.04 5.79
C ILE A 194 8.77 -4.81 6.71
N SER A 195 8.85 -6.15 6.69
CA SER A 195 8.19 -7.01 7.66
C SER A 195 9.13 -8.12 8.17
N LEU A 196 9.39 -8.12 9.47
CA LEU A 196 10.32 -9.04 10.14
C LEU A 196 9.62 -10.07 11.04
N ASN A 197 8.29 -10.03 11.12
CA ASN A 197 7.54 -11.04 11.87
C ASN A 197 7.64 -12.39 11.17
N THR A 198 8.10 -13.42 11.89
CA THR A 198 8.14 -14.81 11.38
C THR A 198 7.03 -15.69 11.96
N ALA A 199 6.32 -15.20 12.98
CA ALA A 199 5.17 -15.85 13.59
C ALA A 199 4.30 -14.82 14.34
N PRO A 200 3.02 -15.12 14.60
CA PRO A 200 2.20 -14.35 15.52
C PRO A 200 2.75 -14.38 16.95
N THR A 201 2.60 -13.29 17.67
CA THR A 201 2.86 -13.18 19.12
C THR A 201 1.73 -13.76 19.96
N ALA A 202 0.51 -13.79 19.43
CA ALA A 202 -0.64 -14.48 20.01
C ALA A 202 -1.64 -14.92 18.93
N THR A 203 -2.50 -15.88 19.29
CA THR A 203 -3.55 -16.39 18.39
C THR A 203 -4.79 -16.75 19.21
N ALA A 204 -5.97 -16.33 18.74
CA ALA A 204 -7.26 -16.74 19.27
C ALA A 204 -8.30 -16.85 18.14
N GLY A 205 -8.55 -18.06 17.65
CA GLY A 205 -9.38 -18.25 16.45
C GLY A 205 -8.68 -17.65 15.22
N THR A 206 -9.36 -16.79 14.48
CA THR A 206 -8.80 -16.05 13.33
C THR A 206 -7.96 -14.84 13.72
N PHE A 207 -8.02 -14.40 14.98
CA PHE A 207 -7.30 -13.21 15.43
C PHE A 207 -5.85 -13.56 15.75
N GLN A 208 -4.93 -12.88 15.08
CA GLN A 208 -3.49 -12.98 15.30
C GLN A 208 -2.90 -11.63 15.69
N GLY A 209 -1.98 -11.66 16.65
CA GLY A 209 -1.28 -10.47 17.12
C GLY A 209 0.15 -10.44 16.59
N TYR A 210 0.60 -9.31 16.06
CA TYR A 210 1.95 -9.16 15.50
C TYR A 210 2.73 -8.07 16.24
N ASP A 211 4.03 -8.28 16.45
CA ASP A 211 4.88 -7.23 17.01
C ASP A 211 5.08 -6.15 15.93
N VAL A 212 4.45 -5.00 16.11
CA VAL A 212 4.43 -3.96 15.07
C VAL A 212 5.75 -3.20 14.96
N ARG A 213 6.66 -3.40 15.91
CA ARG A 213 8.03 -2.87 15.84
C ARG A 213 8.89 -3.61 14.79
N ASN A 214 8.35 -4.68 14.23
CA ASN A 214 8.93 -5.44 13.12
C ASN A 214 8.33 -5.03 11.76
N ILE A 215 7.49 -4.00 11.71
CA ILE A 215 6.77 -3.58 10.50
C ILE A 215 7.09 -2.10 10.21
N TYR A 216 7.34 -1.77 8.94
CA TYR A 216 7.58 -0.40 8.45
C TYR A 216 6.90 -0.18 7.10
N ASN A 217 6.36 1.02 6.87
CA ASN A 217 5.71 1.44 5.62
C ASN A 217 4.58 0.49 5.13
N LEU A 218 3.89 -0.16 6.06
CA LEU A 218 2.61 -0.83 5.81
C LEU A 218 1.56 -0.13 6.66
N ALA A 219 0.51 0.38 6.04
CA ALA A 219 -0.63 0.92 6.76
C ALA A 219 -1.26 -0.18 7.64
N GLY A 220 -1.92 0.20 8.74
CA GLY A 220 -2.55 -0.76 9.66
C GLY A 220 -1.68 -1.22 10.84
N LYS A 221 -0.38 -0.88 10.87
CA LYS A 221 0.50 -1.26 11.99
C LYS A 221 0.29 -0.46 13.29
N HIS A 222 -0.66 0.47 13.32
CA HIS A 222 -0.94 1.33 14.48
C HIS A 222 -2.39 1.18 14.93
N ALA A 223 -2.64 1.35 16.23
CA ALA A 223 -3.95 1.13 16.82
C ALA A 223 -4.96 2.18 16.34
N THR A 224 -6.25 1.87 16.51
CA THR A 224 -7.37 2.79 16.21
C THR A 224 -7.08 4.21 16.72
N ASN A 225 -7.33 5.20 15.86
CA ASN A 225 -7.03 6.63 16.04
C ASN A 225 -5.55 7.05 15.94
N TRP A 226 -4.66 6.12 15.63
CA TRP A 226 -3.26 6.38 15.31
C TRP A 226 -2.98 6.00 13.86
N GLY A 227 -2.44 6.94 13.10
CA GLY A 227 -2.15 6.77 11.68
C GLY A 227 -0.70 6.35 11.48
N THR A 228 -0.51 5.40 10.57
CA THR A 228 0.82 5.02 10.09
C THR A 228 1.36 6.11 9.20
N PRO A 229 2.48 6.75 9.54
CA PRO A 229 2.96 7.90 8.83
C PRO A 229 3.77 7.50 7.59
N PHE A 230 3.75 8.33 6.54
CA PHE A 230 4.48 8.12 5.29
C PHE A 230 5.16 9.41 4.84
N ASP A 231 6.44 9.33 4.47
CA ASP A 231 7.28 10.46 4.08
C ASP A 231 7.62 10.39 2.58
N LEU A 232 7.11 11.34 1.79
CA LEU A 232 7.31 11.37 0.33
C LEU A 232 8.78 11.52 -0.06
N GLU A 233 9.65 12.02 0.83
CA GLU A 233 11.10 12.10 0.60
C GLU A 233 11.69 10.71 0.30
N GLU A 234 11.12 9.62 0.84
CA GLU A 234 11.55 8.25 0.57
C GLU A 234 11.38 7.85 -0.90
N LEU A 235 10.48 8.52 -1.63
CA LEU A 235 10.21 8.27 -3.04
C LEU A 235 11.03 9.16 -3.99
N THR A 236 11.92 10.01 -3.49
CA THR A 236 12.78 10.87 -4.32
C THR A 236 13.61 10.08 -5.33
N SER A 237 14.13 8.92 -4.91
CA SER A 237 14.91 8.02 -5.77
C SER A 237 14.07 7.06 -6.62
N HIS A 238 12.74 7.04 -6.45
CA HIS A 238 11.86 6.13 -7.17
C HIS A 238 11.91 6.42 -8.69
N PRO A 239 11.92 5.38 -9.56
CA PRO A 239 12.03 5.58 -11.01
C PRO A 239 10.97 6.51 -11.61
N LEU A 240 9.74 6.49 -11.10
CA LEU A 240 8.68 7.41 -11.55
C LEU A 240 8.98 8.87 -11.21
N THR A 241 9.60 9.14 -10.06
CA THR A 241 10.04 10.49 -9.67
C THR A 241 11.20 10.95 -10.55
N GLN A 242 12.19 10.08 -10.76
CA GLN A 242 13.34 10.37 -11.63
C GLN A 242 12.95 10.57 -13.09
N ALA A 243 11.87 9.92 -13.54
CA ALA A 243 11.30 10.09 -14.88
C ALA A 243 10.36 11.30 -15.00
N GLY A 244 10.07 12.02 -13.91
CA GLY A 244 9.13 13.14 -13.90
C GLY A 244 7.65 12.74 -14.06
N LEU A 245 7.32 11.47 -13.85
CA LEU A 245 5.96 10.93 -13.89
C LEU A 245 5.25 11.00 -12.53
N LEU A 246 6.03 11.11 -11.44
CA LEU A 246 5.56 11.40 -10.09
C LEU A 246 6.17 12.74 -9.64
N ASP A 247 5.32 13.74 -9.43
CA ASP A 247 5.70 15.02 -8.82
C ASP A 247 5.36 14.96 -7.32
N LEU A 248 6.40 14.84 -6.48
CA LEU A 248 6.26 14.77 -5.02
C LEU A 248 5.76 16.08 -4.41
N MET A 249 5.76 17.18 -5.16
CA MET A 249 5.09 18.41 -4.75
C MET A 249 3.64 18.48 -5.23
N ASN A 250 3.13 17.44 -5.89
CA ASN A 250 1.80 17.41 -6.48
C ASN A 250 1.20 15.99 -6.44
N VAL A 251 1.30 15.30 -5.30
CA VAL A 251 0.62 14.01 -5.14
C VAL A 251 -0.89 14.26 -5.00
N ARG A 252 -1.67 13.58 -5.84
CA ARG A 252 -3.13 13.79 -5.97
C ARG A 252 -3.95 12.55 -5.62
N PHE A 253 -3.30 11.40 -5.59
CA PHE A 253 -3.93 10.12 -5.34
C PHE A 253 -3.08 9.29 -4.38
N VAL A 254 -3.76 8.63 -3.46
CA VAL A 254 -3.20 7.60 -2.60
C VAL A 254 -3.97 6.31 -2.90
N ARG A 255 -3.27 5.24 -3.22
CA ARG A 255 -3.85 3.91 -3.37
C ARG A 255 -3.41 3.04 -2.20
N LEU A 256 -4.39 2.40 -1.58
CA LEU A 256 -4.17 1.35 -0.60
C LEU A 256 -4.41 0.01 -1.29
N VAL A 257 -3.50 -0.94 -1.11
CA VAL A 257 -3.61 -2.30 -1.65
C VAL A 257 -3.49 -3.27 -0.49
N ASP A 258 -4.48 -4.14 -0.34
CA ASP A 258 -4.54 -5.14 0.71
C ASP A 258 -3.28 -6.01 0.75
N VAL A 259 -2.79 -6.30 1.95
CA VAL A 259 -1.69 -7.26 2.15
C VAL A 259 -2.31 -8.63 2.36
N VAL A 260 -2.28 -9.46 1.33
CA VAL A 260 -2.66 -10.88 1.44
C VAL A 260 -1.50 -11.65 2.08
N GLY A 261 -1.35 -11.47 3.39
CA GLY A 261 -0.15 -11.81 4.16
C GLY A 261 -0.20 -13.14 4.89
N SER A 262 0.00 -14.25 4.19
CA SER A 262 0.05 -15.61 4.75
C SER A 262 1.35 -16.04 5.39
N GLY A 263 2.39 -15.22 5.29
CA GLY A 263 3.75 -15.75 5.35
C GLY A 263 4.03 -16.66 4.15
N GLU A 264 5.13 -17.40 4.20
CA GLU A 264 5.53 -18.27 3.10
C GLU A 264 4.54 -19.42 2.90
N LEU A 265 3.95 -19.52 1.70
CA LEU A 265 3.20 -20.68 1.25
C LEU A 265 3.98 -21.40 0.16
N LEU A 266 4.08 -22.71 0.29
CA LEU A 266 4.78 -23.57 -0.67
C LEU A 266 3.79 -24.52 -1.35
N ASP A 267 4.02 -24.81 -2.63
CA ASP A 267 3.30 -25.83 -3.36
C ASP A 267 3.70 -27.26 -2.94
N ASN A 268 3.02 -28.27 -3.46
CA ASN A 268 3.33 -29.68 -3.19
C ASN A 268 4.75 -30.10 -3.65
N SER A 269 5.40 -29.28 -4.46
CA SER A 269 6.79 -29.47 -4.93
C SER A 269 7.81 -28.65 -4.13
N GLY A 270 7.35 -27.86 -3.14
CA GLY A 270 8.19 -27.00 -2.30
C GLY A 270 8.50 -25.61 -2.89
N ASN A 271 7.82 -25.17 -3.95
CA ASN A 271 8.04 -23.85 -4.55
C ASN A 271 7.14 -22.78 -3.93
N PRO A 272 7.59 -21.52 -3.80
CA PRO A 272 6.74 -20.41 -3.38
C PRO A 272 5.48 -20.25 -4.25
N VAL A 273 4.34 -20.08 -3.59
CA VAL A 273 3.07 -19.74 -4.26
C VAL A 273 3.16 -18.30 -4.80
N PRO A 274 2.83 -18.04 -6.07
CA PRO A 274 2.73 -16.69 -6.62
C PRO A 274 1.65 -15.85 -5.93
N GLY A 275 1.78 -14.53 -5.95
CA GLY A 275 0.74 -13.61 -5.42
C GLY A 275 0.80 -13.34 -3.92
N ILE A 276 1.57 -14.13 -3.15
CA ILE A 276 1.80 -13.87 -1.72
C ILE A 276 2.42 -12.49 -1.52
N ALA A 277 1.85 -11.71 -0.59
CA ALA A 277 2.35 -10.39 -0.27
C ALA A 277 3.78 -10.47 0.31
N ARG A 278 4.70 -9.73 -0.30
CA ARG A 278 6.11 -9.63 0.12
C ARG A 278 6.52 -8.19 0.37
N ASP A 279 7.40 -7.98 1.33
CA ASP A 279 8.00 -6.67 1.60
C ASP A 279 9.00 -6.27 0.51
N SER A 280 9.65 -5.10 0.61
CA SER A 280 10.59 -4.63 -0.43
C SER A 280 11.83 -5.51 -0.57
N GLU A 281 12.12 -6.36 0.42
CA GLU A 281 13.25 -7.28 0.46
C GLU A 281 12.88 -8.70 0.04
N GLY A 282 11.62 -8.90 -0.41
CA GLY A 282 11.11 -10.19 -0.84
C GLY A 282 10.72 -11.12 0.32
N ARG A 283 10.66 -10.64 1.56
CA ARG A 283 10.21 -11.44 2.71
C ARG A 283 8.69 -11.54 2.67
N PRO A 284 8.11 -12.72 2.90
CA PRO A 284 6.67 -12.87 2.98
C PRO A 284 6.13 -12.13 4.21
N ILE A 285 5.00 -11.45 4.05
CA ILE A 285 4.37 -10.67 5.13
C ILE A 285 3.35 -11.56 5.85
N LEU A 286 3.26 -11.42 7.18
CA LEU A 286 2.15 -11.95 7.98
C LEU A 286 1.13 -10.85 8.24
N ASP A 287 -0.14 -11.13 7.99
CA ASP A 287 -1.26 -10.21 8.11
C ASP A 287 -2.54 -10.95 8.56
N ASN A 288 -3.52 -10.23 9.12
CA ASN A 288 -4.85 -10.76 9.36
C ASN A 288 -5.74 -10.60 8.10
N TRP A 289 -5.32 -11.10 6.93
CA TRP A 289 -6.08 -10.90 5.69
C TRP A 289 -7.34 -11.79 5.58
N VAL A 290 -7.46 -12.82 6.42
CA VAL A 290 -8.66 -13.69 6.54
C VAL A 290 -9.25 -13.58 7.94
N THR A 291 -10.40 -12.93 8.06
CA THR A 291 -11.07 -12.75 9.36
C THR A 291 -12.59 -12.94 9.23
N PHE A 292 -13.38 -12.48 10.21
CA PHE A 292 -14.83 -12.60 10.21
C PHE A 292 -15.48 -11.22 10.01
N ASN A 293 -16.44 -11.14 9.08
CA ASN A 293 -17.14 -9.94 8.59
C ASN A 293 -16.31 -9.03 7.68
N SER A 294 -15.10 -8.67 8.09
CA SER A 294 -14.20 -7.79 7.35
C SER A 294 -12.75 -8.24 7.56
N GLY A 295 -12.29 -9.13 6.68
CA GLY A 295 -10.87 -9.51 6.65
C GLY A 295 -10.08 -8.54 5.77
N GLY A 296 -8.81 -8.32 6.10
CA GLY A 296 -7.97 -7.40 5.33
C GLY A 296 -8.30 -5.94 5.62
N PHE A 297 -7.60 -5.03 4.95
CA PHE A 297 -7.57 -3.63 5.37
C PHE A 297 -8.95 -2.95 5.31
N ASP A 298 -9.40 -2.41 6.44
CA ASP A 298 -10.70 -1.74 6.56
C ASP A 298 -10.64 -0.23 6.31
N TYR A 299 -11.48 0.23 5.38
CA TYR A 299 -11.71 1.62 5.04
C TYR A 299 -13.01 2.16 5.69
N LEU A 300 -12.89 3.12 6.60
CA LEU A 300 -14.03 3.68 7.35
C LEU A 300 -14.91 4.69 6.58
N GLY A 301 -14.66 4.83 5.27
CA GLY A 301 -15.46 5.66 4.37
C GLY A 301 -15.12 7.15 4.40
N LEU A 302 -15.56 7.86 3.35
CA LEU A 302 -15.37 9.32 3.23
C LEU A 302 -15.84 10.15 4.44
N PRO A 303 -16.94 9.81 5.15
CA PRO A 303 -17.37 10.60 6.32
C PRO A 303 -16.37 10.60 7.48
N THR A 304 -15.52 9.57 7.58
CA THR A 304 -14.52 9.43 8.64
C THR A 304 -13.11 9.70 8.14
N GLY A 305 -12.81 9.27 6.92
CA GLY A 305 -11.50 9.35 6.30
C GLY A 305 -10.51 8.30 6.82
N ALA A 306 -9.63 7.82 5.96
CA ALA A 306 -8.53 6.93 6.30
C ALA A 306 -7.16 7.53 5.99
N VAL A 307 -7.06 8.58 5.16
CA VAL A 307 -5.78 9.20 4.81
C VAL A 307 -5.80 10.67 5.22
N GLY A 308 -5.18 10.93 6.37
CA GLY A 308 -5.06 12.29 6.88
C GLY A 308 -3.76 12.94 6.39
N VAL A 309 -3.84 14.17 5.90
CA VAL A 309 -2.73 14.88 5.26
C VAL A 309 -2.06 15.85 6.23
N VAL A 310 -0.74 15.79 6.33
CA VAL A 310 0.12 16.66 7.16
C VAL A 310 0.61 17.84 6.33
N HIS A 311 1.23 17.57 5.19
CA HIS A 311 1.78 18.59 4.30
C HIS A 311 0.97 18.67 3.01
N PHE A 312 0.37 19.83 2.76
CA PHE A 312 -0.46 20.05 1.58
C PHE A 312 -0.40 21.48 1.08
N ARG A 313 -0.80 21.66 -0.19
CA ARG A 313 -1.12 22.95 -0.78
C ARG A 313 -2.53 22.95 -1.40
N PRO A 314 -3.25 24.07 -1.39
CA PRO A 314 -4.48 24.23 -2.16
C PRO A 314 -4.24 23.98 -3.66
N LEU A 315 -5.22 23.40 -4.35
CA LEU A 315 -5.13 23.14 -5.79
C LEU A 315 -5.23 24.41 -6.64
N ASP A 316 -5.81 25.47 -6.07
CA ASP A 316 -6.04 26.75 -6.73
C ASP A 316 -4.80 27.66 -6.74
N ASP A 317 -3.71 27.25 -6.07
CA ASP A 317 -2.38 27.85 -6.21
C ASP A 317 -1.75 27.39 -7.54
N ALA A 318 -2.41 27.71 -8.65
CA ALA A 318 -1.77 27.78 -9.94
C ALA A 318 -0.64 28.80 -9.82
N ILE A 319 0.59 28.32 -9.62
CA ILE A 319 1.80 29.11 -9.80
C ILE A 319 1.63 29.81 -11.15
N PRO A 320 1.62 31.16 -11.22
CA PRO A 320 1.59 31.85 -12.50
C PRO A 320 2.80 31.35 -13.25
N GLU A 321 2.60 30.56 -14.31
CA GLU A 321 3.75 30.05 -15.04
C GLU A 321 4.60 31.25 -15.45
N PRO A 322 5.93 31.19 -15.28
CA PRO A 322 6.80 32.31 -15.63
C PRO A 322 6.58 32.78 -17.07
N SER A 323 6.11 31.89 -17.95
CA SER A 323 5.69 32.17 -19.31
C SER A 323 4.53 33.18 -19.41
N GLY A 324 3.52 33.15 -18.54
CA GLY A 324 2.38 34.06 -18.54
C GLY A 324 2.77 35.50 -18.19
N LEU A 325 3.59 35.67 -17.16
CA LEU A 325 4.14 36.98 -16.78
C LEU A 325 5.14 37.50 -17.82
N PHE A 326 5.96 36.63 -18.39
CA PHE A 326 6.91 36.99 -19.44
C PHE A 326 6.21 37.40 -20.74
N LEU A 327 5.18 36.67 -21.16
CA LEU A 327 4.36 37.02 -22.33
C LEU A 327 3.57 38.32 -22.11
N ALA A 328 3.02 38.52 -20.91
CA ALA A 328 2.38 39.78 -20.54
C ALA A 328 3.37 40.97 -20.59
N ALA A 329 4.58 40.78 -20.08
CA ALA A 329 5.64 41.80 -20.14
C ALA A 329 6.05 42.12 -21.59
N ILE A 330 6.17 41.11 -22.46
CA ILE A 330 6.45 41.31 -23.89
C ILE A 330 5.31 42.07 -24.57
N ALA A 331 4.05 41.73 -24.27
CA ALA A 331 2.89 42.40 -24.85
C ALA A 331 2.81 43.88 -24.44
N VAL A 332 3.09 44.20 -23.17
CA VAL A 332 3.15 45.58 -22.67
C VAL A 332 4.29 46.35 -23.32
N ALA A 333 5.48 45.75 -23.45
CA ALA A 333 6.63 46.37 -24.11
C ALA A 333 6.37 46.66 -25.61
N ALA A 334 5.70 45.75 -26.31
CA ALA A 334 5.32 45.93 -27.70
C ALA A 334 4.28 47.06 -27.88
N MET A 335 3.33 47.16 -26.95
CA MET A 335 2.31 48.22 -26.96
C MET A 335 2.92 49.60 -26.67
N ALA A 336 3.82 49.69 -25.68
CA ALA A 336 4.56 50.92 -25.37
C ALA A 336 5.40 51.39 -26.56
N ARG A 337 6.11 50.49 -27.25
CA ARG A 337 6.85 50.81 -28.48
C ARG A 337 5.95 51.37 -29.59
N ARG A 338 4.77 50.78 -29.80
CA ARG A 338 3.79 51.29 -30.80
C ARG A 338 3.29 52.69 -30.46
N ILE A 339 3.06 52.98 -29.19
CA ILE A 339 2.61 54.31 -28.73
C ILE A 339 3.69 55.36 -28.99
N VAL A 340 4.94 55.06 -28.67
CA VAL A 340 6.09 55.96 -28.93
C VAL A 340 6.28 56.20 -30.43
N GLN A 341 6.19 55.15 -31.25
CA GLN A 341 6.32 55.28 -32.71
C GLN A 341 5.22 56.12 -33.37
N ARG A 342 4.00 56.11 -32.81
CA ARG A 342 2.90 56.96 -33.29
C ARG A 342 3.09 58.44 -32.93
N ARG A 343 3.71 58.74 -31.79
CA ARG A 343 4.00 60.12 -31.36
C ARG A 343 5.12 60.80 -32.14
N HIS A 344 6.00 60.04 -32.78
CA HIS A 344 7.07 60.59 -33.63
C HIS A 344 6.70 60.74 -35.11
N ARG A 345 5.47 60.35 -35.50
CA ARG A 345 4.98 60.40 -36.89
C ARG A 345 3.82 61.38 -37.13
N GLY A 346 3.45 62.17 -36.12
CA GLY A 346 2.53 63.31 -36.23
C GLY A 346 3.26 64.58 -35.86
#